data_AF-A0A239P856-F1
#
_entry.id   AF-A0A239P856-F1
#
_cell.length_a   1.000
_cell.length_b   1.000
_cell.length_c   1.000
_cell.angle_alpha   90.00
_cell.angle_beta   90.00
_cell.angle_gamma   90.00
#
_symmetry.space_group_name_H-M   'P 1'
#
loop_
_entity.id
_entity.type
_entity.pdbx_description
1 polymer ?
#
loop_
_entity_poly.entity_id
_entity_poly.type
_entity_poly.pdbx_seq_one_letter_code
_entity_poly.pdbx_strand_id
1 'polypeptide(L)' 'MKQQYSGWRKSSHSVPDSNCVEVGRSPHGLIGVRDTKEGGTGPVLDFTPREWAALMHALRSPDS' A
#
# COMPACT_ATOMS: atom_id res chain seq x y z
N MET A 1 12.29 11.27 -10.29
CA MET A 1 11.23 10.66 -11.12
C MET A 1 10.05 10.40 -10.19
N LYS A 2 8.91 11.10 -10.32
CA LYS A 2 7.74 10.79 -9.47
C LYS A 2 7.15 9.49 -10.01
N GLN A 3 7.23 8.41 -9.23
CA GLN A 3 6.55 7.16 -9.60
C GLN A 3 5.05 7.46 -9.72
N GLN A 4 4.51 7.30 -10.93
CA GLN A 4 3.09 7.56 -11.21
C GLN A 4 2.28 6.32 -10.87
N TYR A 5 1.78 6.27 -9.64
CA TYR A 5 0.86 5.21 -9.20
C TYR A 5 -0.57 5.55 -9.61
N SER A 6 -1.27 4.56 -10.15
CA SER A 6 -2.68 4.67 -10.53
C SER A 6 -3.52 3.58 -9.87
N GLY A 7 -4.85 3.77 -9.88
CA GLY A 7 -5.79 2.79 -9.36
C GLY A 7 -5.71 2.60 -7.83
N TRP A 8 -5.44 3.68 -7.09
CA TRP A 8 -5.42 3.65 -5.63
C TRP A 8 -6.72 3.08 -5.05
N ARG A 9 -6.60 2.05 -4.22
CA ARG A 9 -7.72 1.46 -3.48
C ARG A 9 -7.47 1.60 -1.99
N LYS A 10 -8.42 2.25 -1.32
CA LYS A 10 -8.48 2.33 0.14
C LYS A 10 -8.88 0.99 0.73
N SER A 11 -8.23 0.57 1.82
CA SER A 11 -8.60 -0.65 2.53
C SER A 11 -10.03 -0.53 3.09
N SER A 12 -10.85 -1.56 2.92
CA SER A 12 -12.19 -1.64 3.51
C SER A 12 -12.20 -1.68 5.04
N HIS A 13 -11.03 -1.89 5.67
CA HIS A 13 -10.87 -1.85 7.12
C HIS A 13 -10.52 -0.44 7.66
N SER A 14 -10.51 0.57 6.78
CA SER A 14 -10.28 1.96 7.17
C SER A 14 -11.56 2.52 7.80
N VAL A 15 -11.64 2.49 9.13
CA VAL A 15 -12.67 3.21 9.90
C VAL A 15 -12.26 4.68 10.01
N PRO A 16 -13.20 5.64 10.17
CA PRO A 16 -12.92 7.08 10.15
C PRO A 16 -11.71 7.52 11.00
N ASP A 17 -11.42 6.82 12.09
CA ASP A 17 -10.33 7.16 13.01
C ASP A 17 -9.14 6.20 13.00
N SER A 18 -9.12 5.11 12.23
CA SER A 18 -8.03 4.11 12.32
C SER A 18 -7.77 3.31 11.03
N ASN A 19 -6.49 2.97 10.84
CA ASN A 19 -5.97 2.02 9.83
C ASN A 19 -6.17 2.41 8.36
N CYS A 20 -6.04 3.70 8.04
CA CYS A 20 -6.31 4.21 6.69
C CYS A 20 -5.11 4.04 5.74
N VAL A 21 -5.02 2.90 5.06
CA VAL A 21 -4.01 2.66 4.02
C VAL A 21 -4.61 2.60 2.62
N GLU A 22 -3.88 3.12 1.64
CA GLU A 22 -4.18 3.01 0.22
C GLU A 22 -3.07 2.23 -0.50
N VAL A 23 -3.47 1.37 -1.43
CA VAL A 23 -2.55 0.61 -2.28
C VAL A 23 -2.79 0.96 -3.74
N GLY A 24 -1.71 1.26 -4.46
CA GLY A 24 -1.72 1.64 -5.87
C GLY A 24 -0.71 0.83 -6.67
N ARG A 25 -0.85 0.80 -7.99
CA ARG A 25 0.06 0.07 -8.88
C ARG A 25 0.75 1.05 -9.83
N SER A 26 2.04 0.84 -10.06
CA SER A 26 2.78 1.60 -11.07
C SER A 26 2.74 0.89 -12.43
N PRO A 27 2.97 1.61 -13.53
CA PRO A 27 3.14 1.03 -14.87
C PRO A 27 4.27 0.01 -14.95
N HIS A 28 5.27 0.13 -14.07
CA HIS A 28 6.42 -0.77 -13.96
C HIS A 28 6.13 -2.00 -13.10
N GLY A 29 4.88 -2.20 -12.66
CA GLY A 29 4.47 -3.34 -11.85
C GLY A 29 4.82 -3.22 -10.36
N LEU A 30 5.32 -2.06 -9.92
CA LEU A 30 5.53 -1.81 -8.49
C LEU A 30 4.21 -1.57 -7.79
N ILE A 31 4.20 -1.84 -6.48
CA ILE A 31 3.05 -1.68 -5.60
C ILE A 31 3.40 -0.58 -4.62
N GLY A 32 2.68 0.53 -4.70
CA GLY A 32 2.83 1.67 -3.80
C GLY A 32 1.86 1.54 -2.64
N VAL A 33 2.32 1.81 -1.42
CA VAL A 33 1.49 1.87 -0.22
C VAL A 33 1.66 3.24 0.43
N ARG A 34 0.56 3.89 0.78
CA ARG A 34 0.60 5.18 1.46
C ARG A 34 -0.47 5.29 2.53
N ASP A 35 -0.24 6.21 3.46
CA ASP A 35 -1.26 6.61 4.43
C ASP A 35 -2.31 7.50 3.73
N THR A 36 -3.59 7.15 3.90
CA THR A 36 -4.70 7.91 3.32
C THR A 36 -4.82 9.31 3.95
N LYS A 37 -4.49 9.44 5.24
CA LYS A 37 -4.66 10.65 6.03
C LYS A 37 -3.75 11.78 5.54
N GLU A 38 -2.64 11.42 4.92
CA GLU A 38 -1.70 12.35 4.29
C GLU A 38 -2.19 12.88 2.94
N GLY A 39 -3.42 12.60 2.50
CA GLY A 39 -4.03 13.24 1.34
C GLY A 39 -3.26 13.06 0.02
N GLY A 40 -2.38 12.07 -0.06
CA GLY A 40 -1.50 11.83 -1.20
C GLY A 40 -0.23 12.67 -1.27
N THR A 41 0.08 13.47 -0.25
CA THR A 41 1.36 14.20 -0.12
C THR A 41 2.38 13.48 0.75
N GLY A 42 1.94 12.49 1.53
CA GLY A 42 2.80 11.66 2.38
C GLY A 42 3.73 10.72 1.60
N PRO A 43 4.71 10.11 2.29
CA PRO A 43 5.64 9.17 1.68
C PRO A 43 4.91 7.94 1.14
N VAL A 44 5.40 7.43 0.01
CA VAL A 44 4.94 6.17 -0.59
C VAL A 44 6.01 5.10 -0.36
N LEU A 45 5.60 3.98 0.22
CA LEU A 45 6.43 2.79 0.30
C LEU A 45 6.27 1.98 -0.98
N ASP A 46 7.40 1.70 -1.63
CA ASP A 46 7.44 0.99 -2.90
C ASP A 46 7.84 -0.47 -2.67
N PHE A 47 7.03 -1.39 -3.18
CA PHE A 47 7.30 -2.83 -3.14
C PHE A 47 7.33 -3.40 -4.55
N THR A 48 8.26 -4.33 -4.80
CA THR A 48 8.13 -5.25 -5.93
C THR A 48 6.97 -6.22 -5.70
N PRO A 49 6.42 -6.85 -6.76
CA PRO A 49 5.38 -7.87 -6.61
C PRO A 49 5.77 -9.01 -5.66
N ARG A 50 7.06 -9.39 -5.64
CA ARG A 50 7.58 -10.46 -4.80
C ARG A 50 7.62 -10.05 -3.32
N GLU A 51 8.10 -8.85 -3.03
CA GLU A 51 8.12 -8.31 -1.66
C GLU A 51 6.71 -8.12 -1.13
N TRP A 52 5.78 -7.63 -1.96
CA TRP A 52 4.39 -7.49 -1.59
C TRP A 52 3.74 -8.83 -1.22
N ALA A 53 3.99 -9.88 -2.02
CA ALA A 53 3.49 -11.22 -1.72
C ALA A 53 4.07 -11.77 -0.41
N ALA A 54 5.37 -11.58 -0.18
CA ALA A 54 6.03 -12.00 1.06
C ALA A 54 5.48 -11.26 2.29
N LEU A 55 5.29 -9.94 2.18
CA LEU A 55 4.67 -9.12 3.22
C LEU A 55 3.26 -9.63 3.57
N MET A 56 2.41 -9.85 2.56
CA MET A 56 1.04 -10.34 2.78
C MET A 56 1.01 -11.75 3.40
N HIS A 57 1.97 -12.60 3.06
CA HIS A 57 2.11 -13.93 3.68
C HIS A 57 2.48 -13.82 5.15
N ALA A 58 3.47 -12.97 5.47
CA ALA A 58 3.91 -12.73 6.84
C ALA A 58 2.82 -12.09 7.71
N LEU A 59 2.04 -11.15 7.17
CA LEU A 59 0.95 -10.51 7.92
C LEU A 59 -0.25 -11.45 8.17
N ARG A 60 -0.50 -12.40 7.27
CA ARG A 60 -1.61 -13.37 7.41
C ARG A 60 -1.27 -14.53 8.33
N SER A 61 0.02 -14.85 8.44
CA SER A 61 0.54 -15.88 9.32
C SER A 61 1.29 -15.16 10.44
N PRO A 62 0.60 -14.58 11.44
CA PRO A 62 1.30 -14.19 12.64
C PRO A 62 1.96 -15.47 13.17
N ASP A 63 3.28 -15.42 13.33
CA ASP A 63 4.11 -16.47 13.91
C ASP A 63 3.35 -17.16 15.07
N SER A 64 3.21 -18.49 15.01
CA SER A 64 2.68 -19.29 16.12
C SER A 64 3.68 -19.38 17.26
#